data_AF-A0A1G0HDA5-F1
#
_entry.id   AF-A0A1G0HDA5-F1
#
_cell.length_a   1.000
_cell.length_b   1.000
_cell.length_c   1.000
_cell.angle_alpha   90.00
_cell.angle_beta   90.00
_cell.angle_gamma   90.00
#
_symmetry.space_group_name_H-M   'P 1'
#
loop_
_entity.id
_entity.type
_entity.pdbx_description
1 polymer ?
#
loop_
_entity_poly.entity_id
_entity_poly.type
_entity_poly.pdbx_seq_one_letter_code
_entity_poly.pdbx_strand_id
1 'polypeptide(L)'
;MPRDAVSLSDALFSKVRQRVLALFFNHPNEDFHTNEIIRLTHSGTGAVQRELASLSKTGIIIVKQLGNQKRYQVNQSAPIFTELSSIVSKTFGIADQLHHALKSIIKNIKIAFIYGSVAKNTDRANSDIDIMLIGDKLTYGDAYKQLEIAEEQVGRKINPTCYSVEEFQRKLKSNHFIKKVLSQKKVFLIGSEGELEKLR
;
A
#
# COMPACT_ATOMS: atom_id res chain seq x y z
N MET A 1 6.61 6.49 21.65
CA MET A 1 7.50 6.75 20.50
C MET A 1 7.67 8.26 20.36
N PRO A 2 8.90 8.81 20.25
CA PRO A 2 9.12 10.24 20.16
C PRO A 2 8.56 10.80 18.85
N ARG A 3 7.98 12.00 18.89
CA ARG A 3 7.24 12.65 17.79
C ARG A 3 8.12 13.19 16.63
N ASP A 4 9.44 13.01 16.69
CA ASP A 4 10.41 13.61 15.76
C ASP A 4 11.32 12.59 15.03
N ALA A 5 10.90 11.33 14.89
CA ALA A 5 11.67 10.35 14.12
C ALA A 5 11.46 10.55 12.60
N VAL A 6 12.53 10.88 11.87
CA VAL A 6 12.55 10.85 10.39
C VAL A 6 12.14 9.43 9.96
N SER A 7 11.10 9.30 9.13
CA SER A 7 10.69 7.98 8.65
C SER A 7 11.79 7.38 7.78
N LEU A 8 11.89 6.04 7.75
CA LEU A 8 12.87 5.34 6.90
C LEU A 8 12.76 5.80 5.43
N SER A 9 11.55 6.08 4.98
CA SER A 9 11.26 6.61 3.65
C SER A 9 11.84 7.99 3.41
N ASP A 10 11.78 8.89 4.40
CA ASP A 10 12.30 10.26 4.31
C ASP A 10 13.84 10.30 4.31
N ALA A 11 14.48 9.31 4.92
CA ALA A 11 15.93 9.14 4.86
C ALA A 11 16.41 8.60 3.50
N LEU A 12 15.61 7.75 2.84
CA LEU A 12 16.00 7.08 1.60
C LEU A 12 15.60 7.82 0.32
N PHE A 13 14.47 8.55 0.34
CA PHE A 13 13.89 9.15 -0.85
C PHE A 13 13.28 10.52 -0.56
N SER A 14 13.42 11.44 -1.52
CA SER A 14 12.68 12.71 -1.51
C SER A 14 11.17 12.46 -1.52
N LYS A 15 10.36 13.37 -0.95
CA LYS A 15 8.89 13.24 -0.96
C LYS A 15 8.31 13.10 -2.37
N VAL A 16 8.89 13.77 -3.36
CA VAL A 16 8.44 13.65 -4.77
C VAL A 16 8.79 12.26 -5.31
N ARG A 17 10.02 11.76 -5.06
CA ARG A 17 10.42 10.42 -5.45
C ARG A 17 9.55 9.34 -4.78
N GLN A 18 9.23 9.50 -3.51
CA GLN A 18 8.31 8.59 -2.80
C GLN A 18 6.97 8.51 -3.51
N ARG A 19 6.34 9.65 -3.84
CA ARG A 19 5.04 9.68 -4.53
C ARG A 19 5.09 9.11 -5.94
N VAL A 20 6.15 9.41 -6.70
CA VAL A 20 6.34 8.86 -8.06
C VAL A 20 6.54 7.35 -8.01
N LEU A 21 7.39 6.85 -7.11
CA LEU A 21 7.59 5.42 -6.91
C LEU A 21 6.31 4.74 -6.41
N ALA A 22 5.58 5.34 -5.47
CA ALA A 22 4.29 4.82 -5.01
C ALA A 22 3.32 4.64 -6.17
N LEU A 23 3.16 5.66 -7.04
CA LEU A 23 2.30 5.56 -8.22
C LEU A 23 2.70 4.37 -9.12
N PHE A 24 3.96 4.30 -9.53
CA PHE A 24 4.40 3.26 -10.47
C PHE A 24 4.37 1.84 -9.88
N PHE A 25 4.76 1.67 -8.62
CA PHE A 25 4.84 0.35 -8.00
C PHE A 25 3.50 -0.14 -7.45
N ASN A 26 2.53 0.75 -7.20
CA ASN A 26 1.15 0.36 -6.93
C ASN A 26 0.40 -0.06 -8.21
N HIS A 27 0.81 0.48 -9.36
CA HIS A 27 0.19 0.25 -10.68
C HIS A 27 1.19 -0.33 -11.71
N PRO A 28 1.81 -1.50 -11.46
CA PRO A 28 2.97 -1.96 -12.24
C PRO A 28 2.63 -2.35 -13.70
N ASN A 29 1.37 -2.61 -14.01
CA ASN A 29 0.92 -2.98 -15.36
C ASN A 29 0.30 -1.80 -16.13
N GLU A 30 0.16 -0.64 -15.48
CA GLU A 30 -0.39 0.56 -16.11
C GLU A 30 0.73 1.44 -16.64
N ASP A 31 0.38 2.29 -17.59
CA ASP A 31 1.25 3.38 -18.02
C ASP A 31 0.54 4.71 -17.82
N PHE A 32 1.31 5.79 -17.66
CA PHE A 32 0.79 7.12 -17.36
C PHE A 32 1.50 8.15 -18.23
N HIS A 33 0.77 9.18 -18.66
CA HIS A 33 1.39 10.34 -19.29
C HIS A 33 1.83 11.36 -18.23
N THR A 34 2.76 12.26 -18.56
CA THR A 34 3.35 13.21 -17.60
C THR A 34 2.31 14.00 -16.79
N ASN A 35 1.24 14.49 -17.41
CA ASN A 35 0.22 15.30 -16.72
C ASN A 35 -0.62 14.49 -15.71
N GLU A 36 -0.87 13.20 -15.97
CA GLU A 36 -1.54 12.28 -15.04
C GLU A 36 -0.67 12.09 -13.81
N ILE A 37 0.63 11.85 -14.02
CA ILE A 37 1.60 11.65 -12.94
C ILE A 37 1.67 12.91 -12.07
N ILE A 38 1.75 14.10 -12.67
CA ILE A 38 1.77 15.38 -11.92
C ILE A 38 0.52 15.52 -11.05
N ARG A 39 -0.66 15.25 -11.61
CA ARG A 39 -1.94 15.31 -10.90
C ARG A 39 -1.99 14.29 -9.76
N LEU A 40 -1.71 13.02 -10.04
CA LEU A 40 -1.82 11.91 -9.08
C LEU A 40 -0.79 12.03 -7.95
N THR A 41 0.42 12.49 -8.25
CA THR A 41 1.48 12.68 -7.25
C THR A 41 1.37 13.99 -6.48
N HIS A 42 0.42 14.87 -6.81
CA HIS A 42 0.23 16.17 -6.16
C HIS A 42 1.56 16.94 -5.98
N SER A 43 2.40 16.90 -7.00
CA SER A 43 3.79 17.39 -6.94
C SER A 43 4.09 18.33 -8.10
N GLY A 44 5.02 19.26 -7.90
CA GLY A 44 5.34 20.28 -8.91
C GLY A 44 5.93 19.69 -10.21
N THR A 45 5.50 20.23 -11.35
CA THR A 45 5.87 19.78 -12.71
C THR A 45 7.36 19.52 -12.89
N GLY A 46 8.21 20.50 -12.56
CA GLY A 46 9.66 20.38 -12.74
C GLY A 46 10.29 19.30 -11.85
N ALA A 47 9.76 19.10 -10.63
CA ALA A 47 10.25 18.05 -9.76
C ALA A 47 9.87 16.66 -10.29
N VAL A 48 8.62 16.48 -10.71
CA VAL A 48 8.15 15.22 -11.32
C VAL A 48 8.95 14.90 -12.58
N GLN A 49 9.16 15.87 -13.48
CA GLN A 49 9.93 15.65 -14.70
C GLN A 49 11.39 15.22 -14.42
N ARG A 50 12.04 15.81 -13.40
CA ARG A 50 13.39 15.39 -12.97
C ARG A 50 13.41 13.94 -12.46
N GLU A 51 12.40 13.56 -11.67
CA GLU A 51 12.29 12.18 -11.19
C GLU A 51 12.03 11.21 -12.34
N LEU A 52 11.12 11.53 -13.27
CA LEU A 52 10.86 10.70 -14.44
C LEU A 52 12.11 10.52 -15.31
N ALA A 53 12.86 11.60 -15.55
CA ALA A 53 14.11 11.52 -16.30
C ALA A 53 15.15 10.64 -15.59
N SER A 54 15.32 10.80 -14.27
CA SER A 54 16.25 10.02 -13.46
C SER A 54 15.89 8.52 -13.43
N LEU A 55 14.62 8.19 -13.17
CA LEU A 55 14.14 6.82 -13.12
C LEU A 55 14.16 6.14 -14.49
N SER A 56 13.90 6.89 -15.57
CA SER A 56 13.98 6.36 -16.94
C SER A 56 15.43 6.05 -17.31
N LYS A 57 16.37 6.94 -16.98
CA LYS A 57 17.80 6.76 -17.27
C LYS A 57 18.41 5.56 -16.55
N THR A 58 17.88 5.21 -15.37
CA THR A 58 18.31 4.04 -14.59
C THR A 58 17.58 2.76 -14.99
N GLY A 59 16.58 2.84 -15.87
CA GLY A 59 15.77 1.70 -16.28
C GLY A 59 14.79 1.21 -15.22
N ILE A 60 14.54 1.98 -14.15
CA ILE A 60 13.51 1.66 -13.14
C ILE A 60 12.10 1.84 -13.75
N ILE A 61 11.95 2.82 -14.64
CA ILE A 61 10.76 2.98 -15.46
C ILE A 61 11.14 2.93 -16.94
N ILE A 62 10.23 2.42 -17.77
CA ILE A 62 10.32 2.45 -19.22
C ILE A 62 9.48 3.60 -19.77
N VAL A 63 9.95 4.18 -20.88
CA VAL A 63 9.24 5.23 -21.62
C VAL A 63 8.85 4.67 -22.97
N LYS A 64 7.55 4.72 -23.29
CA LYS A 64 7.01 4.37 -24.60
C LYS A 64 6.49 5.64 -25.26
N GLN A 65 6.76 5.77 -26.55
CA GLN A 65 6.19 6.85 -27.36
C GLN A 65 4.91 6.32 -28.01
N LEU A 66 3.76 6.91 -27.70
CA LEU A 66 2.48 6.60 -28.33
C LEU A 66 1.98 7.86 -29.04
N GLY A 67 2.18 7.90 -30.36
CA GLY A 67 2.01 9.13 -31.15
C GLY A 67 2.92 10.25 -30.64
N ASN A 68 2.34 11.40 -30.29
CA ASN A 68 3.09 12.54 -29.75
C ASN A 68 3.23 12.53 -28.22
N GLN A 69 2.73 11.50 -27.53
CA GLN A 69 2.75 11.43 -26.07
C GLN A 69 3.78 10.41 -25.55
N LYS A 70 4.53 10.82 -24.52
CA LYS A 70 5.36 9.91 -23.71
C LYS A 70 4.49 9.26 -22.64
N ARG A 71 4.50 7.94 -22.62
CA ARG A 71 3.89 7.10 -21.58
C ARG A 71 4.99 6.45 -20.74
N TYR A 72 4.84 6.48 -19.43
CA TYR A 72 5.79 5.95 -18.48
C TYR A 72 5.17 4.77 -17.75
N GLN A 73 5.94 3.71 -17.55
CA GLN A 73 5.51 2.50 -16.85
C GLN A 73 6.67 1.95 -16.03
N VAL A 74 6.39 1.26 -14.93
CA VAL A 74 7.46 0.59 -14.17
C VAL A 74 8.12 -0.50 -15.01
N ASN A 75 9.43 -0.63 -14.92
CA ASN A 75 10.14 -1.73 -15.54
C ASN A 75 10.14 -2.94 -14.59
N GLN A 76 9.19 -3.86 -14.78
CA GLN A 76 9.14 -5.09 -13.97
C GLN A 76 10.34 -6.03 -14.21
N SER A 77 11.10 -5.81 -15.28
CA SER A 77 12.36 -6.53 -15.56
C SER A 77 13.59 -5.86 -14.95
N ALA A 78 13.43 -4.75 -14.22
CA ALA A 78 14.56 -4.11 -13.54
C ALA A 78 15.12 -5.03 -12.44
N PRO A 79 16.45 -5.17 -12.31
CA PRO A 79 17.07 -6.07 -11.33
C PRO A 79 16.65 -5.85 -9.88
N ILE A 80 16.27 -4.62 -9.52
CA ILE A 80 15.87 -4.22 -8.17
C ILE A 80 14.35 -4.03 -8.01
N PHE A 81 13.55 -4.51 -8.98
CA PHE A 81 12.10 -4.30 -8.99
C PHE A 81 11.45 -4.87 -7.73
N THR A 82 11.80 -6.10 -7.33
CA THR A 82 11.20 -6.77 -6.16
C THR A 82 11.57 -6.07 -4.85
N GLU A 83 12.81 -5.59 -4.73
CA GLU A 83 13.30 -4.86 -3.57
C GLU A 83 12.60 -3.49 -3.45
N LEU A 84 12.55 -2.73 -4.55
CA LEU A 84 11.85 -1.44 -4.58
C LEU A 84 10.35 -1.61 -4.31
N SER A 85 9.70 -2.61 -4.91
CA SER A 85 8.31 -2.94 -4.63
C SER A 85 8.10 -3.25 -3.14
N SER A 86 8.99 -4.04 -2.54
CA SER A 86 8.91 -4.31 -1.10
C SER A 86 9.18 -3.08 -0.23
N ILE A 87 10.04 -2.15 -0.65
CA ILE A 87 10.32 -0.92 0.09
C ILE A 87 9.10 0.00 0.01
N VAL A 88 8.59 0.26 -1.20
CA VAL A 88 7.41 1.11 -1.44
C VAL A 88 6.23 0.59 -0.62
N SER A 89 5.86 -0.68 -0.79
CA SER A 89 4.73 -1.29 -0.08
C SER A 89 4.81 -1.21 1.44
N LYS A 90 6.02 -1.24 2.02
CA LYS A 90 6.24 -1.19 3.48
C LYS A 90 6.41 0.22 4.04
N THR A 91 6.69 1.22 3.22
CA THR A 91 7.16 2.52 3.74
C THR A 91 6.44 3.75 3.22
N PHE A 92 5.86 3.74 2.00
CA PHE A 92 5.12 4.89 1.44
C PHE A 92 4.17 4.51 0.28
N GLY A 93 3.76 3.25 0.21
CA GLY A 93 2.86 2.70 -0.80
C GLY A 93 1.42 2.54 -0.29
N ILE A 94 0.72 1.51 -0.76
CA ILE A 94 -0.67 1.18 -0.38
C ILE A 94 -0.86 1.17 1.15
N ALA A 95 0.10 0.63 1.91
CA ALA A 95 0.00 0.57 3.37
C ALA A 95 -0.14 1.96 4.02
N ASP A 96 0.60 2.96 3.54
CA ASP A 96 0.53 4.31 4.09
C ASP A 96 -0.79 5.00 3.73
N GLN A 97 -1.28 4.79 2.52
CA GLN A 97 -2.58 5.33 2.09
C GLN A 97 -3.73 4.73 2.92
N LEU A 98 -3.70 3.42 3.13
CA LEU A 98 -4.68 2.71 3.98
C LEU A 98 -4.57 3.14 5.44
N HIS A 99 -3.36 3.29 5.97
CA HIS A 99 -3.15 3.80 7.33
C HIS A 99 -3.76 5.20 7.50
N HIS A 100 -3.55 6.08 6.52
CA HIS A 100 -4.14 7.43 6.54
C HIS A 100 -5.67 7.41 6.45
N ALA A 101 -6.24 6.54 5.62
CA ALA A 101 -7.69 6.39 5.51
C ALA A 101 -8.32 5.89 6.82
N LEU A 102 -7.66 4.96 7.51
CA LEU A 102 -8.14 4.42 8.79
C LEU A 102 -7.93 5.39 9.97
N LYS A 103 -7.27 6.54 9.79
CA LYS A 103 -6.87 7.45 10.87
C LYS A 103 -8.05 7.96 11.70
N SER A 104 -9.21 8.17 11.09
CA SER A 104 -10.43 8.65 11.77
C SER A 104 -11.01 7.61 12.74
N ILE A 105 -10.82 6.32 12.45
CA ILE A 105 -11.34 5.18 13.22
C ILE A 105 -10.24 4.41 13.96
N ILE A 106 -8.99 4.89 13.92
CA ILE A 106 -7.81 4.19 14.44
C ILE A 106 -7.94 3.78 15.91
N LYS A 107 -8.65 4.56 16.73
CA LYS A 107 -8.88 4.28 18.15
C LYS A 107 -9.76 3.04 18.39
N ASN A 108 -10.56 2.66 17.40
CA ASN A 108 -11.45 1.51 17.44
C ASN A 108 -10.77 0.24 16.91
N ILE A 109 -9.55 0.35 16.38
CA ILE A 109 -8.80 -0.74 15.77
C ILE A 109 -7.62 -1.10 16.68
N LYS A 110 -7.50 -2.37 17.05
CA LYS A 110 -6.37 -2.93 17.80
C LYS A 110 -5.26 -3.37 16.86
N ILE A 111 -5.61 -4.11 15.82
CA ILE A 111 -4.68 -4.59 14.79
C ILE A 111 -5.30 -4.38 13.41
N ALA A 112 -4.50 -3.89 12.47
CA ALA A 112 -4.86 -3.89 11.05
C ALA A 112 -3.67 -4.31 10.20
N PHE A 113 -3.88 -5.21 9.24
CA PHE A 113 -2.85 -5.60 8.30
C PHE A 113 -3.42 -6.03 6.95
N ILE A 114 -2.64 -5.79 5.90
CA ILE A 114 -2.87 -6.36 4.56
C ILE A 114 -2.36 -7.80 4.56
N TYR A 115 -3.14 -8.69 3.95
CA TYR A 115 -2.75 -10.08 3.68
C TYR A 115 -2.98 -10.43 2.21
N GLY A 116 -2.84 -11.71 1.86
CA GLY A 116 -3.10 -12.18 0.50
C GLY A 116 -1.99 -11.83 -0.49
N SER A 117 -2.35 -11.60 -1.74
CA SER A 117 -1.39 -11.44 -2.84
C SER A 117 -0.55 -10.17 -2.69
N VAL A 118 -1.13 -9.09 -2.16
CA VAL A 118 -0.43 -7.81 -1.94
C VAL A 118 0.68 -7.98 -0.90
N ALA A 119 0.37 -8.62 0.23
CA ALA A 119 1.39 -8.86 1.26
C ALA A 119 2.50 -9.82 0.80
N LYS A 120 2.18 -10.71 -0.15
CA LYS A 120 3.12 -11.66 -0.76
C LYS A 120 3.92 -11.07 -1.92
N ASN A 121 3.63 -9.85 -2.37
CA ASN A 121 4.19 -9.26 -3.60
C ASN A 121 3.91 -10.11 -4.86
N THR A 122 2.79 -10.83 -4.88
CA THR A 122 2.35 -11.66 -6.03
C THR A 122 1.05 -11.15 -6.61
N ASP A 123 0.61 -9.95 -6.23
CA ASP A 123 -0.60 -9.34 -6.73
C ASP A 123 -0.43 -8.84 -8.17
N ARG A 124 -1.56 -8.84 -8.89
CA ARG A 124 -1.66 -8.23 -10.21
C ARG A 124 -2.32 -6.86 -10.04
N ALA A 125 -2.18 -5.99 -11.04
CA ALA A 125 -2.71 -4.61 -10.99
C ALA A 125 -4.21 -4.53 -10.61
N ASN A 126 -5.01 -5.53 -10.97
CA ASN A 126 -6.45 -5.57 -10.68
C ASN A 126 -6.81 -6.51 -9.51
N SER A 127 -5.82 -7.01 -8.76
CA SER A 127 -6.11 -7.85 -7.59
C SER A 127 -6.66 -6.98 -6.46
N ASP A 128 -7.72 -7.47 -5.82
CA ASP A 128 -8.26 -6.83 -4.63
C ASP A 128 -7.21 -6.79 -3.50
N ILE A 129 -7.33 -5.78 -2.64
CA ILE A 129 -6.47 -5.60 -1.47
C ILE A 129 -7.22 -6.14 -0.25
N ASP A 130 -6.81 -7.32 0.21
CA ASP A 130 -7.42 -7.94 1.38
C ASP A 130 -6.85 -7.35 2.67
N ILE A 131 -7.71 -6.77 3.50
CA ILE A 131 -7.33 -6.14 4.78
C ILE A 131 -8.04 -6.84 5.93
N MET A 132 -7.28 -7.19 6.97
CA MET A 132 -7.83 -7.66 8.24
C MET A 132 -7.87 -6.49 9.21
N LEU A 133 -9.02 -6.24 9.82
CA LEU A 133 -9.22 -5.24 10.87
C LEU A 133 -9.77 -5.93 12.12
N ILE A 134 -9.09 -5.77 13.26
CA ILE A 134 -9.49 -6.37 14.54
C ILE A 134 -9.69 -5.25 15.56
N GLY A 135 -10.88 -5.17 16.16
CA GLY A 135 -11.17 -4.22 17.24
C GLY A 135 -12.62 -4.25 17.73
N ASP A 136 -12.81 -4.07 19.04
CA ASP A 136 -14.09 -4.32 19.70
C ASP A 136 -15.17 -3.27 19.42
N LYS A 137 -14.73 -2.06 19.06
CA LYS A 137 -15.61 -0.92 18.72
C LYS A 137 -15.64 -0.65 17.22
N LEU A 138 -15.11 -1.56 16.41
CA LEU A 138 -15.08 -1.42 14.96
C LEU A 138 -16.39 -1.94 14.37
N THR A 139 -17.13 -1.07 13.68
CA THR A 139 -18.28 -1.51 12.88
C THR A 139 -17.87 -1.69 11.42
N TYR A 140 -18.53 -2.63 10.73
CA TYR A 140 -18.28 -2.86 9.30
C TYR A 140 -18.57 -1.61 8.47
N GLY A 141 -19.61 -0.84 8.82
CA GLY A 141 -19.99 0.39 8.12
C GLY A 141 -18.93 1.49 8.25
N ASP A 142 -18.37 1.68 9.46
CA ASP A 142 -17.30 2.66 9.67
C ASP A 142 -16.04 2.31 8.89
N ALA A 143 -15.65 1.03 8.91
CA ALA A 143 -14.51 0.52 8.15
C ALA A 143 -14.72 0.74 6.64
N TYR A 144 -15.87 0.33 6.11
CA TYR A 144 -16.18 0.44 4.68
C TYR A 144 -16.13 1.89 4.20
N LYS A 145 -16.76 2.82 4.94
CA LYS A 145 -16.77 4.25 4.59
C LYS A 145 -15.36 4.86 4.51
N GLN A 146 -14.46 4.46 5.40
CA GLN A 146 -13.08 4.95 5.35
C GLN A 146 -12.29 4.31 4.21
N LEU A 147 -12.51 3.03 3.94
CA LEU A 147 -11.79 2.31 2.91
C LEU A 147 -12.24 2.67 1.49
N GLU A 148 -13.50 3.03 1.28
CA GLU A 148 -14.01 3.53 -0.01
C GLU A 148 -13.23 4.77 -0.49
N ILE A 149 -12.93 5.70 0.41
CA ILE A 149 -12.07 6.87 0.11
C ILE A 149 -10.67 6.42 -0.31
N ALA A 150 -10.16 5.35 0.31
CA ALA A 150 -8.86 4.78 -0.05
C ALA A 150 -8.91 4.04 -1.39
N GLU A 151 -10.02 3.37 -1.74
CA GLU A 151 -10.19 2.68 -3.02
C GLU A 151 -10.04 3.66 -4.19
N GLU A 152 -10.63 4.86 -4.08
CA GLU A 152 -10.50 5.91 -5.11
C GLU A 152 -9.04 6.37 -5.29
N GLN A 153 -8.29 6.50 -4.19
CA GLN A 153 -6.89 6.97 -4.22
C GLN A 153 -5.92 5.88 -4.68
N VAL A 154 -6.20 4.63 -4.30
CA VAL A 154 -5.39 3.46 -4.63
C VAL A 154 -5.74 2.92 -6.02
N GLY A 155 -6.93 3.22 -6.54
CA GLY A 155 -7.43 2.71 -7.83
C GLY A 155 -7.69 1.21 -7.83
N ARG A 156 -7.87 0.59 -6.66
CA ARG A 156 -8.09 -0.86 -6.50
C ARG A 156 -9.16 -1.12 -5.45
N LYS A 157 -9.93 -2.19 -5.64
CA LYS A 157 -10.88 -2.63 -4.63
C LYS A 157 -10.15 -3.07 -3.36
N ILE A 158 -10.73 -2.74 -2.22
CA ILE A 158 -10.27 -3.08 -0.89
C ILE A 158 -11.35 -3.94 -0.23
N ASN A 159 -10.97 -5.16 0.15
CA ASN A 159 -11.87 -6.11 0.79
C ASN A 159 -11.58 -6.19 2.30
N PRO A 160 -12.35 -5.49 3.16
CA PRO A 160 -12.16 -5.56 4.61
C PRO A 160 -12.76 -6.84 5.20
N THR A 161 -11.97 -7.51 6.03
CA THR A 161 -12.43 -8.53 6.97
C THR A 161 -12.35 -7.95 8.37
N CYS A 162 -13.50 -7.74 9.02
CA CYS A 162 -13.59 -7.11 10.34
C CYS A 162 -13.97 -8.14 11.41
N TYR A 163 -13.26 -8.13 12.55
CA TYR A 163 -13.59 -8.94 13.73
C TYR A 163 -13.46 -8.14 15.03
N SER A 164 -14.28 -8.46 16.04
CA SER A 164 -13.93 -8.14 17.43
C SER A 164 -12.77 -9.02 17.89
N VAL A 165 -12.11 -8.67 19.01
CA VAL A 165 -11.05 -9.52 19.56
C VAL A 165 -11.59 -10.90 19.93
N GLU A 166 -12.79 -10.97 20.53
CA GLU A 166 -13.40 -12.25 20.91
C GLU A 166 -13.77 -13.10 19.69
N GLU A 167 -14.30 -12.48 18.63
CA GLU A 167 -14.62 -13.22 17.41
C GLU A 167 -13.37 -13.74 16.72
N PHE A 168 -12.31 -12.94 16.66
CA PHE A 168 -11.02 -13.34 16.12
C PHE A 168 -10.45 -14.56 16.86
N GLN A 169 -10.42 -14.52 18.19
CA GLN A 169 -9.96 -15.63 19.03
C GLN A 169 -10.80 -16.90 18.84
N ARG A 170 -12.12 -16.75 18.75
CA ARG A 170 -13.02 -17.89 18.48
C ARG A 170 -12.73 -18.51 17.11
N LYS A 171 -12.59 -17.69 16.07
CA LYS A 171 -12.30 -18.17 14.71
C LYS A 171 -10.88 -18.72 14.57
N LEU A 172 -9.92 -18.28 15.39
CA LEU A 172 -8.58 -18.84 15.39
C LEU A 172 -8.58 -20.34 15.69
N LYS A 173 -9.48 -20.80 16.57
CA LYS A 173 -9.58 -22.21 16.97
C LYS A 173 -10.19 -23.08 15.85
N SER A 174 -11.23 -22.58 15.19
CA SER A 174 -12.10 -23.38 14.29
C SER A 174 -11.94 -23.08 12.79
N ASN A 175 -11.40 -21.93 12.39
CA ASN A 175 -11.42 -21.47 11.00
C ASN A 175 -10.05 -21.62 10.32
N HIS A 176 -9.99 -22.50 9.31
CA HIS A 176 -8.80 -22.74 8.50
C HIS A 176 -8.32 -21.47 7.76
N PHE A 177 -9.24 -20.57 7.38
CA PHE A 177 -8.88 -19.31 6.73
C PHE A 177 -7.99 -18.44 7.62
N ILE A 178 -8.37 -18.22 8.88
CA ILE A 178 -7.60 -17.37 9.82
C ILE A 178 -6.21 -17.97 10.05
N LYS A 179 -6.13 -19.29 10.26
CA LYS A 179 -4.83 -19.99 10.42
C LYS A 179 -3.94 -19.78 9.20
N LYS A 180 -4.49 -19.92 7.99
CA LYS A 180 -3.77 -19.70 6.73
C LYS A 180 -3.34 -18.25 6.54
N VAL A 181 -4.15 -17.27 6.94
CA VAL A 181 -3.78 -15.85 6.88
C VAL A 181 -2.65 -15.54 7.86
N LEU A 182 -2.72 -16.09 9.07
CA LEU A 182 -1.71 -15.86 10.10
C LEU A 182 -0.35 -16.51 9.78
N SER A 183 -0.33 -17.61 9.03
CA SER A 183 0.90 -18.25 8.58
C SER A 183 1.56 -17.56 7.37
N GLN A 184 0.94 -16.52 6.82
CA GLN A 184 1.44 -15.81 5.65
C GLN A 184 2.12 -14.50 6.03
N LYS A 185 2.88 -13.95 5.09
CA LYS A 185 3.45 -12.60 5.17
C LYS A 185 2.31 -11.57 5.29
N LYS A 186 2.51 -10.59 6.16
CA LYS A 186 1.56 -9.51 6.46
C LYS A 186 2.25 -8.17 6.28
N VAL A 187 1.50 -7.15 5.89
CA VAL A 187 1.95 -5.76 5.94
C VAL A 187 1.08 -5.03 6.96
N PHE A 188 1.64 -4.71 8.12
CA PHE A 188 0.91 -4.08 9.20
C PHE A 188 0.61 -2.61 8.89
N LEU A 189 -0.65 -2.24 9.08
CA LEU A 189 -1.15 -0.87 9.02
C LEU A 189 -1.24 -0.28 10.43
N ILE A 190 -1.73 -1.07 11.39
CA ILE A 190 -1.87 -0.71 12.80
C ILE A 190 -1.42 -1.91 13.64
N GLY A 191 -0.56 -1.65 14.61
CA GLY A 191 0.05 -2.67 15.46
C GLY A 191 1.18 -3.43 14.80
N SER A 192 1.51 -4.61 15.33
CA SER A 192 2.68 -5.41 14.93
C SER A 192 2.43 -6.91 15.10
N GLU A 193 3.32 -7.75 14.53
CA GLU A 193 3.21 -9.21 14.69
C GLU A 193 3.24 -9.61 16.16
N GLY A 194 4.10 -8.99 16.98
CA GLY A 194 4.16 -9.28 18.42
C GLY A 194 2.89 -8.90 19.19
N GLU A 195 2.15 -7.88 18.76
CA GLU A 195 0.85 -7.55 19.35
C GLU A 195 -0.27 -8.47 18.85
N LEU A 196 -0.20 -8.90 17.59
CA LEU A 196 -1.12 -9.89 17.02
C LEU A 196 -0.99 -11.25 17.74
N GLU A 197 0.23 -11.67 18.08
CA GLU A 197 0.48 -12.89 18.87
C GLU A 197 -0.18 -12.82 20.26
N LYS A 198 -0.20 -11.64 20.90
CA LYS A 198 -0.85 -11.45 22.21
C LYS A 198 -2.36 -11.56 22.15
N LEU A 199 -2.97 -11.43 20.96
CA LEU A 199 -4.41 -11.60 20.77
C LEU A 199 -4.80 -13.07 20.51
N ARG A 200 -3.84 -13.98 20.31
CA ARG A 200 -4.11 -15.39 20.00
C ARG A 200 -4.53 -16.20 21.22
#